data_AF-A0A0F3IJA3-F1
#
_entry.id   AF-A0A0F3IJA3-F1
#
_cell.length_a   1.000
_cell.length_b   1.000
_cell.length_c   1.000
_cell.angle_alpha   90.00
_cell.angle_beta   90.00
_cell.angle_gamma   90.00
#
_symmetry.space_group_name_H-M   'P 1'
#
loop_
_entity.id
_entity.type
_entity.pdbx_description
1 polymer ?
#
loop_
_entity_poly.entity_id
_entity_poly.type
_entity_poly.pdbx_seq_one_letter_code
_entity_poly.pdbx_strand_id
1 'polypeptide(L)'
;MACFDNILSRIAKGERHWVSLQGEGEPMVHPLFWSMVEKVRDSGYIPYTITNGSIIDCQRIKQYFPQIGISLDTINAEEAQNIGRFKLNQVLQNLKLLTNQLSPERIIIHSVDYGQDFKPLRYFLQQHGLTRHIVQPLQQKSDYRQHYERVFSAVTFEYHYRCRFIEQPTMRFFTIDGVELPCCFIKDVSKFTSTQRLQHQLQQQQVPDACSGCREITIAS
;
A
#
# COMPACT_ATOMS: atom_id res chain seq x y z
N MET A 1 -9.24 12.52 15.60
CA MET A 1 -8.06 13.39 15.38
C MET A 1 -7.00 13.28 16.47
N ALA A 2 -7.33 13.25 17.77
CA ALA A 2 -6.31 13.17 18.84
C ALA A 2 -5.28 12.03 18.67
N CYS A 3 -5.72 10.83 18.30
CA CYS A 3 -4.81 9.71 17.99
C CYS A 3 -3.85 10.07 16.84
N PHE A 4 -4.37 10.61 15.74
CA PHE A 4 -3.55 11.01 14.58
C PHE A 4 -2.55 12.12 14.93
N ASP A 5 -2.95 13.08 15.76
CA ASP A 5 -2.07 14.14 16.25
C ASP A 5 -0.92 13.54 17.10
N ASN A 6 -1.22 12.53 17.93
CA ASN A 6 -0.21 11.80 18.67
C ASN A 6 0.76 11.05 17.72
N ILE A 7 0.25 10.38 16.69
CA ILE A 7 1.08 9.71 15.68
C ILE A 7 2.03 10.71 15.00
N LEU A 8 1.52 11.83 14.50
CA LEU A 8 2.35 12.84 13.83
C LEU A 8 3.42 13.41 14.76
N SER A 9 3.11 13.60 16.05
CA SER A 9 4.09 14.10 17.03
C SER A 9 5.29 13.17 17.24
N ARG A 10 5.15 11.89 16.90
CA ARG A 10 6.20 10.86 17.03
C ARG A 10 7.09 10.76 15.79
N ILE A 11 6.76 11.45 14.70
CA ILE A 11 7.58 11.52 13.50
C ILE A 11 8.66 12.59 13.73
N ALA A 12 9.91 12.30 13.36
CA ALA A 12 11.00 13.25 13.54
C ALA A 12 10.70 14.58 12.82
N LYS A 13 11.05 15.70 13.45
CA LYS A 13 10.91 17.03 12.85
C LYS A 13 12.18 17.37 12.06
N GLY A 14 12.02 18.10 10.96
CA GLY A 14 13.15 18.63 10.17
C GLY A 14 13.49 17.83 8.92
N GLU A 15 12.91 16.64 8.74
CA GLU A 15 13.05 15.84 7.52
C GLU A 15 11.76 15.86 6.69
N ARG A 16 11.88 15.93 5.36
CA ARG A 16 10.75 15.82 4.42
C ARG A 16 10.25 14.38 4.33
N HIS A 17 9.62 13.91 5.41
CA HIS A 17 9.01 12.59 5.42
C HIS A 17 7.74 12.55 4.56
N TRP A 18 7.59 11.45 3.83
CA TRP A 18 6.33 11.11 3.17
C TRP A 18 5.43 10.39 4.17
N VAL A 19 4.22 10.90 4.38
CA VAL A 19 3.20 10.28 5.23
C VAL A 19 2.14 9.66 4.34
N SER A 20 2.14 8.33 4.29
CA SER A 20 1.19 7.55 3.50
C SER A 20 -0.09 7.30 4.28
N LEU A 21 -1.20 7.92 3.86
CA LEU A 21 -2.53 7.76 4.44
C LEU A 21 -3.26 6.63 3.71
N GLN A 22 -3.13 5.41 4.23
CA GLN A 22 -3.62 4.19 3.58
C GLN A 22 -4.30 3.25 4.58
N GLY A 23 -5.07 2.31 4.06
CA GLY A 23 -5.67 1.21 4.80
C GLY A 23 -5.97 0.06 3.85
N GLU A 24 -6.69 -0.95 4.35
CA GLU A 24 -7.12 -2.10 3.51
C GLU A 24 -8.31 -1.74 2.60
N GLY A 25 -9.04 -0.69 2.94
CA GLY A 25 -10.15 -0.14 2.14
C GLY A 25 -9.77 1.12 1.35
N GLU A 26 -10.79 1.81 0.84
CA GLU A 26 -10.62 3.10 0.16
C GLU A 26 -10.36 4.23 1.18
N PRO A 27 -9.14 4.81 1.26
CA PRO A 27 -8.83 5.81 2.28
C PRO A 27 -9.69 7.08 2.15
N MET A 28 -10.10 7.46 0.93
CA MET A 28 -10.87 8.70 0.72
C MET A 28 -12.32 8.63 1.23
N VAL A 29 -12.84 7.46 1.62
CA VAL A 29 -14.16 7.38 2.28
C VAL A 29 -14.11 7.80 3.75
N HIS A 30 -12.93 7.87 4.36
CA HIS A 30 -12.82 8.21 5.77
C HIS A 30 -13.29 9.66 5.99
N PRO A 31 -14.24 9.94 6.91
CA PRO A 31 -14.83 11.28 7.08
C PRO A 31 -13.81 12.38 7.38
N LEU A 32 -12.69 12.02 8.02
CA LEU A 32 -11.61 12.94 8.38
C LEU A 32 -10.40 12.86 7.44
N PHE A 33 -10.49 12.14 6.31
CA PHE A 33 -9.34 11.91 5.41
C PHE A 33 -8.66 13.23 5.02
N TRP A 34 -9.44 14.19 4.54
CA TRP A 34 -8.90 15.48 4.10
C TRP A 34 -8.36 16.33 5.25
N SER A 35 -8.98 16.29 6.43
CA SER A 35 -8.43 16.94 7.63
C SER A 35 -7.09 16.32 8.05
N MET A 36 -6.91 15.01 7.88
CA MET A 36 -5.62 14.35 8.10
C MET A 36 -4.59 14.79 7.05
N VAL A 37 -4.97 14.89 5.76
CA VAL A 37 -4.09 15.39 4.69
C VAL A 37 -3.61 16.82 4.98
N GLU A 38 -4.52 17.71 5.38
CA GLU A 38 -4.20 19.08 5.78
C GLU A 38 -3.22 19.09 6.94
N LYS A 39 -3.50 18.31 8.00
CA LYS A 39 -2.63 18.21 9.18
C LYS A 39 -1.23 17.73 8.85
N VAL A 40 -1.09 16.75 7.95
CA VAL A 40 0.22 16.25 7.46
C VAL A 40 0.99 17.39 6.81
N ARG A 41 0.36 18.12 5.88
CA ARG A 41 0.99 19.25 5.18
C ARG A 41 1.35 20.37 6.15
N ASP A 42 0.45 20.74 7.04
CA ASP A 42 0.63 21.84 8.00
C ASP A 42 1.71 21.50 9.04
N SER A 43 1.99 20.21 9.24
CA SER A 43 3.11 19.71 10.05
C SER A 43 4.44 19.63 9.28
N GLY A 44 4.47 20.10 8.02
CA GLY A 44 5.67 20.15 7.16
C GLY A 44 6.01 18.83 6.46
N TYR A 45 5.14 17.83 6.52
CA TYR A 45 5.32 16.54 5.87
C TYR A 45 4.69 16.51 4.48
N ILE A 46 5.06 15.50 3.68
CA ILE A 46 4.54 15.31 2.33
C ILE A 46 3.41 14.27 2.38
N PRO A 47 2.14 14.65 2.15
CA PRO A 47 1.06 13.69 2.12
C PRO A 47 1.16 12.80 0.88
N TYR A 48 0.82 11.53 1.05
CA TYR A 48 0.68 10.54 -0.02
C TYR A 48 -0.43 9.55 0.32
N THR A 49 -1.01 8.95 -0.72
CA THR A 49 -1.97 7.86 -0.56
C THR A 49 -1.95 6.98 -1.80
N ILE A 50 -2.39 5.73 -1.65
CA ILE A 50 -2.84 4.90 -2.78
C ILE A 50 -4.34 4.74 -2.61
N THR A 51 -5.11 5.18 -3.61
CA THR A 51 -6.56 5.00 -3.68
C THR A 51 -6.90 3.93 -4.73
N ASN A 52 -8.04 3.27 -4.61
CA ASN A 52 -8.54 2.41 -5.69
C ASN A 52 -9.09 3.22 -6.87
N GLY A 53 -9.16 4.56 -6.76
CA GLY A 53 -9.57 5.46 -7.81
C GLY A 53 -11.08 5.53 -8.04
N SER A 54 -11.90 4.84 -7.24
CA SER A 54 -13.36 4.88 -7.39
C SER A 54 -14.01 6.17 -6.87
N ILE A 55 -13.32 6.89 -6.00
CA ILE A 55 -13.72 8.20 -5.47
C ILE A 55 -12.53 9.13 -5.64
N ILE A 56 -12.71 10.20 -6.41
CA ILE A 56 -11.64 11.13 -6.75
C ILE A 56 -12.15 12.57 -6.64
N ASP A 57 -11.42 13.38 -5.87
CA ASP A 57 -11.54 14.84 -5.86
C ASP A 57 -10.29 15.43 -6.52
N CYS A 58 -10.37 15.71 -7.82
CA CYS A 58 -9.21 16.17 -8.59
C CYS A 58 -8.65 17.51 -8.05
N GLN A 59 -9.51 18.39 -7.54
CA GLN A 59 -9.10 19.70 -7.03
C GLN A 59 -8.28 19.54 -5.75
N ARG A 60 -8.80 18.77 -4.79
CA ARG A 60 -8.07 18.48 -3.55
C ARG A 60 -6.80 17.67 -3.83
N ILE A 61 -6.84 16.72 -4.77
CA ILE A 61 -5.64 15.95 -5.12
C ILE A 61 -4.57 16.86 -5.71
N LYS A 62 -4.93 17.73 -6.66
CA LYS A 62 -4.03 18.69 -7.26
C LYS A 62 -3.40 19.62 -6.22
N GLN A 63 -4.20 20.06 -5.24
CA GLN A 63 -3.78 20.96 -4.18
C GLN A 63 -2.84 20.31 -3.17
N TYR A 64 -3.15 19.10 -2.71
CA TYR A 64 -2.50 18.54 -1.53
C TYR A 64 -1.41 17.52 -1.83
N PHE A 65 -1.55 16.72 -2.88
CA PHE A 65 -0.66 15.57 -3.12
C PHE A 65 0.35 15.86 -4.23
N PRO A 66 1.65 16.02 -3.94
CA PRO A 66 2.65 16.13 -5.01
C PRO A 66 2.65 14.91 -5.92
N GLN A 67 2.39 13.73 -5.34
CA GLN A 67 2.19 12.47 -6.05
C GLN A 67 1.02 11.70 -5.45
N ILE A 68 0.30 10.93 -6.26
CA ILE A 68 -0.78 10.06 -5.85
C ILE A 68 -0.61 8.67 -6.47
N GLY A 69 -0.87 7.64 -5.68
CA GLY A 69 -0.97 6.27 -6.17
C GLY A 69 -2.40 5.90 -6.53
N ILE A 70 -2.59 5.22 -7.66
CA ILE A 70 -3.86 4.63 -8.08
C ILE A 70 -3.65 3.11 -8.18
N SER A 71 -4.44 2.34 -7.45
CA SER A 71 -4.46 0.89 -7.57
C SER A 71 -5.28 0.47 -8.79
N LEU A 72 -4.62 -0.18 -9.75
CA LEU A 72 -5.24 -0.68 -10.98
C LEU A 72 -4.53 -1.95 -11.42
N ASP A 73 -5.18 -3.10 -11.28
CA ASP A 73 -4.55 -4.40 -11.53
C ASP A 73 -4.76 -4.90 -12.97
N THR A 74 -5.86 -4.49 -13.61
CA THR A 74 -6.24 -4.88 -14.98
C THR A 74 -7.17 -3.82 -15.59
N ILE A 75 -7.29 -3.85 -16.92
CA ILE A 75 -8.30 -3.11 -17.70
C ILE A 75 -9.40 -4.03 -18.26
N ASN A 76 -9.29 -5.34 -18.03
CA ASN A 76 -10.29 -6.31 -18.43
C ASN A 76 -11.40 -6.38 -17.37
N ALA A 77 -12.65 -6.17 -17.77
CA ALA A 77 -13.78 -6.12 -16.86
C ALA A 77 -14.09 -7.47 -16.19
N GLU A 78 -13.95 -8.57 -16.92
CA GLU A 78 -14.18 -9.93 -16.38
C GLU A 78 -13.10 -10.28 -15.35
N GLU A 79 -11.83 -10.02 -15.68
CA GLU A 79 -10.72 -10.21 -14.75
C GLU A 79 -10.88 -9.34 -13.51
N ALA A 80 -11.21 -8.05 -13.69
CA ALA A 80 -11.49 -7.15 -12.58
C ALA A 80 -12.60 -7.68 -11.68
N GLN A 81 -13.69 -8.19 -12.24
CA GLN A 81 -14.76 -8.81 -11.46
C GLN A 81 -14.28 -10.04 -10.68
N ASN A 82 -13.47 -10.90 -11.30
CA ASN A 82 -12.91 -12.11 -10.68
C ASN A 82 -12.01 -11.80 -9.49
N ILE A 83 -11.27 -10.67 -9.51
CA ILE A 83 -10.40 -10.24 -8.41
C ILE A 83 -11.04 -9.20 -7.48
N GLY A 84 -12.37 -9.04 -7.53
CA GLY A 84 -13.11 -8.16 -6.61
C GLY A 84 -13.00 -6.65 -6.90
N ARG A 85 -12.57 -6.25 -8.11
CA ARG A 85 -12.43 -4.86 -8.57
C ARG A 85 -13.68 -4.40 -9.34
N PHE A 86 -14.82 -4.37 -8.65
CA PHE A 86 -16.14 -4.17 -9.28
C PHE A 86 -16.39 -2.80 -9.92
N LYS A 87 -15.56 -1.79 -9.62
CA LYS A 87 -15.77 -0.40 -10.07
C LYS A 87 -14.83 0.01 -11.22
N LEU A 88 -14.28 -0.94 -11.99
CA LEU A 88 -13.29 -0.68 -13.02
C LEU A 88 -13.66 0.50 -13.95
N ASN A 89 -14.88 0.51 -14.49
CA ASN A 89 -15.33 1.59 -15.39
C ASN A 89 -15.23 2.98 -14.74
N GLN A 90 -15.64 3.09 -13.48
CA GLN A 90 -15.53 4.34 -12.72
C GLN A 90 -14.07 4.73 -12.50
N VAL A 91 -13.22 3.75 -12.17
CA VAL A 91 -11.78 3.97 -11.96
C VAL A 91 -11.12 4.50 -13.23
N LEU A 92 -11.40 3.91 -14.39
CA LEU A 92 -10.84 4.34 -15.68
C LEU A 92 -11.32 5.76 -16.06
N GLN A 93 -12.60 6.08 -15.82
CA GLN A 93 -13.13 7.42 -16.02
C GLN A 93 -12.44 8.44 -15.11
N ASN A 94 -12.29 8.13 -13.82
CA ASN A 94 -11.63 9.00 -12.85
C ASN A 94 -10.14 9.17 -13.14
N LEU A 95 -9.46 8.12 -13.60
CA LEU A 95 -8.07 8.20 -14.02
C LEU A 95 -7.93 9.16 -15.21
N LYS A 96 -8.82 9.11 -16.19
CA LYS A 96 -8.86 10.07 -17.31
C LYS A 96 -9.08 11.51 -16.84
N LEU A 97 -9.95 11.72 -15.85
CA LEU A 97 -10.13 13.05 -15.26
C LEU A 97 -8.86 13.55 -14.56
N LEU A 98 -8.16 12.67 -13.83
CA LEU A 98 -6.90 13.00 -13.18
C LEU A 98 -5.81 13.36 -14.19
N THR A 99 -5.65 12.59 -15.27
CA THR A 99 -4.65 12.87 -16.31
C THR A 99 -4.90 14.20 -17.04
N ASN A 100 -6.15 14.70 -17.03
CA ASN A 100 -6.46 16.02 -17.57
C ASN A 100 -6.10 17.17 -16.63
N GLN A 101 -5.90 16.90 -15.33
CA GLN A 101 -5.66 17.93 -14.31
C GLN A 101 -4.25 17.90 -13.71
N LEU A 102 -3.58 16.76 -13.79
CA LEU A 102 -2.26 16.49 -13.22
C LEU A 102 -1.29 16.10 -14.34
N SER A 103 -0.02 16.48 -14.18
CA SER A 103 1.02 15.94 -15.04
C SER A 103 1.20 14.44 -14.78
N PRO A 104 1.51 13.61 -15.80
CA PRO A 104 1.59 12.17 -15.64
C PRO A 104 2.58 11.68 -14.58
N GLU A 105 3.63 12.44 -14.30
CA GLU A 105 4.69 12.11 -13.33
C GLU A 105 4.18 12.13 -11.88
N ARG A 106 3.06 12.83 -11.64
CA ARG A 106 2.36 12.89 -10.35
C ARG A 106 1.49 11.66 -10.10
N ILE A 107 1.19 10.86 -11.12
CA ILE A 107 0.32 9.69 -11.01
C ILE A 107 1.19 8.43 -11.05
N ILE A 108 1.06 7.60 -10.02
CA ILE A 108 1.74 6.31 -9.93
C ILE A 108 0.67 5.22 -9.99
N ILE A 109 0.80 4.31 -10.94
CA ILE A 109 -0.07 3.14 -11.01
C ILE A 109 0.55 2.03 -10.19
N HIS A 110 -0.21 1.47 -9.25
CA HIS A 110 0.18 0.32 -8.45
C HIS A 110 -0.67 -0.88 -8.86
N SER A 111 -0.01 -1.99 -9.16
CA SER A 111 -0.68 -3.26 -9.46
C SER A 111 -0.13 -4.37 -8.60
N VAL A 112 -0.99 -5.31 -8.23
CA VAL A 112 -0.60 -6.56 -7.60
C VAL A 112 -0.37 -7.61 -8.69
N ASP A 113 0.79 -8.24 -8.71
CA ASP A 113 1.10 -9.37 -9.57
C ASP A 113 0.63 -10.67 -8.91
N TYR A 114 -0.37 -11.28 -9.52
CA TYR A 114 -0.94 -12.58 -9.23
C TYR A 114 -0.78 -13.54 -10.42
N GLY A 115 0.17 -13.27 -11.33
CA GLY A 115 0.47 -14.09 -12.51
C GLY A 115 -0.28 -13.70 -13.79
N GLN A 116 -0.95 -12.54 -13.81
CA GLN A 116 -1.68 -12.05 -14.97
C GLN A 116 -0.80 -11.43 -16.07
N ASP A 117 -1.36 -11.30 -17.28
CA ASP A 117 -0.69 -10.57 -18.36
C ASP A 117 -0.85 -9.05 -18.20
N PHE A 118 0.26 -8.37 -17.90
CA PHE A 118 0.30 -6.92 -17.80
C PHE A 118 0.37 -6.17 -19.14
N LYS A 119 0.54 -6.85 -20.29
CA LYS A 119 0.69 -6.16 -21.58
C LYS A 119 -0.49 -5.23 -21.90
N PRO A 120 -1.78 -5.63 -21.74
CA PRO A 120 -2.89 -4.74 -22.02
C PRO A 120 -2.89 -3.49 -21.13
N LEU A 121 -2.63 -3.67 -19.83
CA LEU A 121 -2.53 -2.57 -18.87
C LEU A 121 -1.39 -1.62 -19.26
N ARG A 122 -0.18 -2.13 -19.49
CA ARG A 122 0.99 -1.32 -19.87
C ARG A 122 0.75 -0.53 -21.15
N TYR A 123 0.11 -1.14 -22.15
CA TYR A 123 -0.27 -0.44 -23.38
C TYR A 123 -1.25 0.70 -23.08
N PHE A 124 -2.30 0.44 -22.29
CA PHE A 124 -3.24 1.48 -21.85
C PHE A 124 -2.54 2.63 -21.12
N LEU A 125 -1.63 2.33 -20.20
CA LEU A 125 -0.87 3.35 -19.45
C LEU A 125 -0.01 4.20 -20.39
N GLN A 126 0.68 3.57 -21.35
CA GLN A 126 1.48 4.26 -22.35
C GLN A 126 0.63 5.22 -23.21
N GLN A 127 -0.56 4.80 -23.65
CA GLN A 127 -1.47 5.66 -24.43
C GLN A 127 -1.93 6.91 -23.66
N HIS A 128 -1.89 6.88 -22.33
CA HIS A 128 -2.26 8.00 -21.46
C HIS A 128 -1.04 8.75 -20.88
N GLY A 129 0.18 8.44 -21.36
CA GLY A 129 1.41 9.06 -20.87
C GLY A 129 1.80 8.68 -19.45
N LEU A 130 1.15 7.68 -18.85
CA LEU A 130 1.41 7.22 -17.49
C LEU A 130 2.63 6.29 -17.48
N THR A 131 3.77 6.83 -17.07
CA THR A 131 5.07 6.12 -17.13
C THR A 131 5.47 5.43 -15.83
N ARG A 132 4.85 5.79 -14.71
CA ARG A 132 5.20 5.25 -13.39
C ARG A 132 4.25 4.10 -13.03
N HIS A 133 4.68 2.88 -13.31
CA HIS A 133 3.97 1.66 -12.97
C HIS A 133 4.79 0.81 -11.98
N ILE A 134 4.28 0.66 -10.76
CA ILE A 134 4.87 -0.18 -9.72
C ILE A 134 4.06 -1.47 -9.65
N VAL A 135 4.71 -2.58 -9.96
CA VAL A 135 4.13 -3.92 -9.83
C VAL A 135 4.65 -4.56 -8.55
N GLN A 136 3.76 -4.96 -7.67
CA GLN A 136 4.08 -5.58 -6.39
C GLN A 136 3.65 -7.04 -6.40
N PRO A 137 4.52 -8.00 -6.07
CA PRO A 137 4.10 -9.40 -6.00
C PRO A 137 3.09 -9.59 -4.87
N LEU A 138 2.08 -10.42 -5.14
CA LEU A 138 1.06 -10.81 -4.17
C LEU A 138 1.72 -11.42 -2.93
N GLN A 139 1.28 -10.99 -1.75
CA GLN A 139 1.77 -11.56 -0.50
C GLN A 139 1.22 -12.97 -0.33
N GLN A 140 2.07 -13.88 0.15
CA GLN A 140 1.76 -15.29 0.32
C GLN A 140 1.13 -15.62 1.68
N LYS A 141 0.85 -14.60 2.49
CA LYS A 141 0.29 -14.73 3.83
C LYS A 141 -1.15 -15.25 3.78
N SER A 142 -1.57 -15.96 4.84
CA SER A 142 -2.87 -16.66 4.88
C SER A 142 -4.08 -15.73 4.71
N ASP A 143 -3.97 -14.49 5.20
CA ASP A 143 -4.97 -13.43 5.03
C ASP A 143 -5.14 -13.00 3.56
N TYR A 144 -4.08 -13.08 2.75
CA TYR A 144 -4.17 -12.81 1.31
C TYR A 144 -4.74 -14.01 0.54
N ARG A 145 -4.45 -15.24 0.97
CA ARG A 145 -4.90 -16.47 0.27
C ARG A 145 -6.42 -16.56 0.11
N GLN A 146 -7.19 -16.06 1.07
CA GLN A 146 -8.65 -16.10 1.03
C GLN A 146 -9.25 -15.42 -0.21
N HIS A 147 -8.57 -14.43 -0.78
CA HIS A 147 -9.08 -13.68 -1.94
C HIS A 147 -8.49 -14.14 -3.28
N TYR A 148 -7.47 -15.00 -3.26
CA TYR A 148 -6.77 -15.47 -4.47
C TYR A 148 -6.61 -17.00 -4.47
N GLU A 149 -7.57 -17.74 -3.92
CA GLU A 149 -7.51 -19.21 -3.77
C GLU A 149 -7.18 -19.94 -5.08
N ARG A 150 -7.62 -19.41 -6.23
CA ARG A 150 -7.35 -19.98 -7.55
C ARG A 150 -5.91 -19.78 -8.05
N VAL A 151 -5.16 -18.88 -7.44
CA VAL A 151 -3.81 -18.49 -7.87
C VAL A 151 -2.73 -19.22 -7.07
N PHE A 152 -3.03 -19.63 -5.85
CA PHE A 152 -2.05 -20.26 -4.98
C PHE A 152 -2.04 -21.79 -5.12
N SER A 153 -0.93 -22.35 -5.58
CA SER A 153 -0.58 -23.74 -5.29
C SER A 153 -0.13 -23.89 -3.83
N ALA A 154 -0.05 -25.11 -3.31
CA ALA A 154 0.50 -25.37 -2.00
C ALA A 154 2.01 -25.02 -1.98
N VAL A 155 2.34 -23.77 -1.62
CA VAL A 155 3.72 -23.31 -1.53
C VAL A 155 4.31 -23.70 -0.18
N THR A 156 5.38 -24.50 -0.20
CA THR A 156 6.29 -24.67 0.93
C THR A 156 7.27 -23.50 0.96
N PHE A 157 7.43 -22.86 2.11
CA PHE A 157 8.33 -21.73 2.26
C PHE A 157 9.67 -22.17 2.85
N GLU A 158 10.76 -21.79 2.22
CA GLU A 158 12.06 -21.71 2.88
C GLU A 158 12.24 -20.30 3.46
N TYR A 159 12.79 -20.21 4.67
CA TYR A 159 12.99 -18.94 5.37
C TYR A 159 14.47 -18.58 5.41
N HIS A 160 14.79 -17.33 5.07
CA HIS A 160 16.14 -16.79 5.25
C HIS A 160 16.29 -15.96 6.54
N TYR A 161 15.21 -15.79 7.31
CA TYR A 161 15.17 -15.18 8.65
C TYR A 161 15.75 -13.75 8.75
N ARG A 162 15.80 -13.02 7.65
CA ARG A 162 16.26 -11.63 7.61
C ARG A 162 15.12 -10.76 7.12
N CYS A 163 14.85 -9.63 7.75
CA CYS A 163 13.80 -8.73 7.29
C CYS A 163 14.36 -7.33 7.23
N ARG A 164 14.41 -6.72 6.04
CA ARG A 164 14.98 -5.38 5.87
C ARG A 164 14.32 -4.31 6.73
N PHE A 165 13.02 -4.43 7.03
CA PHE A 165 12.28 -3.46 7.84
C PHE A 165 12.53 -3.60 9.35
N ILE A 166 12.94 -4.79 9.78
CA ILE A 166 13.32 -5.03 11.18
C ILE A 166 14.81 -4.72 11.37
N GLU A 167 15.65 -5.08 10.40
CA GLU A 167 17.08 -4.79 10.42
C GLU A 167 17.37 -3.30 10.23
N GLN A 168 16.56 -2.61 9.43
CA GLN A 168 16.70 -1.18 9.13
C GLN A 168 15.32 -0.51 9.21
N PRO A 169 15.12 0.47 10.11
CA PRO A 169 13.85 1.17 10.29
C PRO A 169 13.60 2.19 9.16
N THR A 170 13.55 1.71 7.92
CA THR A 170 13.33 2.50 6.70
C THR A 170 11.89 2.97 6.54
N MET A 171 10.97 2.37 7.30
CA MET A 171 9.57 2.76 7.36
C MET A 171 9.03 2.61 8.77
N ARG A 172 7.97 3.35 9.08
CA ARG A 172 7.19 3.23 10.31
C ARG A 172 5.73 3.16 9.92
N PHE A 173 5.03 2.15 10.39
CA PHE A 173 3.61 1.98 10.13
C PHE A 173 2.84 2.20 11.43
N PHE A 174 1.68 2.82 11.36
CA PHE A 174 0.84 3.07 12.53
C PHE A 174 -0.55 2.49 12.28
N THR A 175 -1.08 1.78 13.26
CA THR A 175 -2.47 1.34 13.25
C THR A 175 -3.41 2.52 13.51
N ILE A 176 -4.71 2.32 13.32
CA ILE A 176 -5.74 3.33 13.63
C ILE A 176 -5.75 3.75 15.11
N ASP A 177 -5.25 2.87 15.98
CA ASP A 177 -5.13 3.10 17.43
C ASP A 177 -3.75 3.68 17.83
N GLY A 178 -2.88 3.97 16.85
CA GLY A 178 -1.57 4.57 17.08
C GLY A 178 -0.48 3.59 17.50
N VAL A 179 -0.72 2.28 17.40
CA VAL A 179 0.31 1.25 17.63
C VAL A 179 1.32 1.34 16.49
N GLU A 180 2.59 1.47 16.83
CA GLU A 180 3.67 1.53 15.86
C GLU A 180 4.17 0.13 15.51
N LEU A 181 4.25 -0.16 14.22
CA LEU A 181 4.74 -1.39 13.63
C LEU A 181 5.96 -1.10 12.75
N PRO A 182 6.94 -2.03 12.67
CA PRO A 182 8.12 -1.84 11.83
C PRO A 182 7.82 -1.94 10.32
N CYS A 183 6.67 -2.51 9.92
CA CYS A 183 6.26 -2.60 8.52
C CYS A 183 4.73 -2.70 8.37
N CYS A 184 4.24 -2.50 7.15
CA CYS A 184 2.81 -2.58 6.84
C CYS A 184 2.28 -4.00 6.60
N PHE A 185 3.15 -5.02 6.62
CA PHE A 185 2.80 -6.42 6.38
C PHE A 185 2.33 -7.17 7.62
N ILE A 186 2.44 -6.56 8.81
CA ILE A 186 1.84 -7.08 10.04
C ILE A 186 0.36 -6.67 10.03
N LYS A 187 -0.52 -7.63 9.72
CA LYS A 187 -1.98 -7.42 9.63
C LYS A 187 -2.71 -7.81 10.91
N ASP A 188 -2.22 -8.84 11.59
CA ASP A 188 -2.73 -9.26 12.89
C ASP A 188 -1.87 -8.65 14.01
N VAL A 189 -2.32 -7.50 14.50
CA VAL A 189 -1.61 -6.74 15.55
C VAL A 189 -1.64 -7.49 16.89
N SER A 190 -2.60 -8.39 17.11
CA SER A 190 -2.68 -9.18 18.35
C SER A 190 -1.48 -10.13 18.53
N LYS A 191 -0.83 -10.49 17.42
CA LYS A 191 0.38 -11.32 17.39
C LYS A 191 1.68 -10.50 17.44
N PHE A 192 1.59 -9.18 17.38
CA PHE A 192 2.74 -8.30 17.45
C PHE A 192 3.01 -7.89 18.91
N THR A 193 4.25 -8.07 19.35
CA THR A 193 4.70 -7.72 20.71
C THR A 193 5.60 -6.49 20.71
N SER A 194 6.75 -6.57 20.03
CA SER A 194 7.67 -5.45 19.83
C SER A 194 8.65 -5.75 18.69
N THR A 195 9.21 -4.70 18.07
CA THR A 195 10.24 -4.85 17.04
C THR A 195 11.46 -5.60 17.57
N GLN A 196 11.87 -5.36 18.82
CA GLN A 196 13.00 -6.05 19.47
C GLN A 196 12.72 -7.54 19.62
N ARG A 197 11.50 -7.93 19.99
CA ARG A 197 11.12 -9.35 20.10
C ARG A 197 11.13 -10.03 18.74
N LEU A 198 10.61 -9.38 17.70
CA LEU A 198 10.68 -9.91 16.33
C LEU A 198 12.13 -10.12 15.88
N GLN A 199 12.99 -9.13 16.13
CA GLN A 199 14.42 -9.20 15.80
C GLN A 199 15.11 -10.37 16.51
N HIS A 200 14.84 -10.54 17.81
CA HIS A 200 15.39 -11.65 18.59
C HIS A 200 14.95 -13.03 18.08
N GLN A 201 13.66 -13.19 17.75
CA GLN A 201 13.15 -14.45 17.18
C GLN A 201 13.82 -14.78 15.84
N LEU A 202 13.94 -13.78 14.95
CA LEU A 202 14.61 -13.96 13.66
C LEU A 202 16.09 -14.33 13.82
N GLN A 203 16.81 -13.72 14.77
CA GLN A 203 18.19 -14.07 15.11
C GLN A 203 18.34 -15.52 15.62
N GLN A 204 17.29 -16.05 16.25
CA GLN A 204 17.21 -17.44 16.71
C GLN A 204 16.67 -18.40 15.64
N GLN A 205 16.53 -17.96 14.39
CA GLN A 205 15.92 -18.72 13.29
C GLN A 205 14.50 -19.20 13.63
N GLN A 206 13.75 -18.39 14.39
CA GLN A 206 12.34 -18.60 14.69
C GLN A 206 11.51 -17.62 13.88
N VAL A 207 10.49 -18.11 13.18
CA VAL A 207 9.55 -17.26 12.44
C VAL A 207 8.54 -16.65 13.43
N PRO A 208 8.46 -15.32 13.59
CA PRO A 208 7.44 -14.71 14.41
C PRO A 208 6.04 -14.93 13.82
N ASP A 209 5.04 -15.18 14.65
CA ASP A 209 3.65 -15.42 14.20
C ASP A 209 3.09 -14.26 13.37
N ALA A 210 3.39 -13.02 13.74
CA ALA A 210 3.01 -11.82 12.99
C ALA A 210 3.64 -11.74 11.58
N CYS A 211 4.73 -12.47 11.34
CA CYS A 211 5.55 -12.45 10.13
C CYS A 211 5.42 -13.72 9.29
N SER A 212 4.70 -14.76 9.74
CA SER A 212 4.54 -16.02 9.02
C SER A 212 4.02 -15.80 7.59
N GLY A 213 4.66 -16.45 6.61
CA GLY A 213 4.36 -16.32 5.18
C GLY A 213 4.73 -14.96 4.55
N CYS A 214 5.44 -14.07 5.25
CA CYS A 214 5.85 -12.79 4.70
C CYS A 214 7.03 -12.94 3.73
N ARG A 215 6.89 -12.40 2.52
CA ARG A 215 7.93 -12.48 1.47
C ARG A 215 9.28 -11.91 1.86
N GLU A 216 9.28 -11.00 2.83
CA GLU A 216 10.50 -10.31 3.27
C GLU A 216 11.40 -11.23 4.10
N ILE A 217 10.93 -12.40 4.54
CA ILE A 217 11.70 -13.40 5.29
C ILE A 217 11.74 -14.77 4.62
N THR A 218 11.09 -14.93 3.46
CA THR A 218 11.02 -16.20 2.70
C THR A 218 11.85 -16.12 1.42
N ILE A 219 12.42 -17.24 1.02
CA ILE A 219 13.04 -17.42 -0.29
C ILE A 219 11.92 -17.76 -1.29
N ALA A 220 11.87 -17.04 -2.42
CA ALA A 220 11.00 -17.45 -3.53
C ALA A 220 11.58 -18.73 -4.14
N SER A 221 10.85 -19.84 -3.99
CA SER A 221 11.12 -21.10 -4.68
C SER A 221 10.79 -21.01 -6.16
#